data_AF-A0A4S3LT85-F1
#
_entry.id   AF-A0A4S3LT85-F1
#
_cell.length_a   1.000
_cell.length_b   1.000
_cell.length_c   1.000
_cell.angle_alpha   90.00
_cell.angle_beta   90.00
_cell.angle_gamma   90.00
#
_symmetry.space_group_name_H-M   'P 1'
#
loop_
_entity.id
_entity.type
_entity.pdbx_description
1 polymer ?
#
loop_
_entity_poly.entity_id
_entity_poly.type
_entity_poly.pdbx_seq_one_letter_code
_entity_poly.pdbx_strand_id
1 'polypeptide(L)' 'MKKALMMTSAALLVFGLAGCASDYVISTKDGSMILTDGKPELDKSTGLLSYTDEQGNERQINNDNVSQVMKR' A
#
# COMPACT_ATOMS: atom_id res chain seq x y z
N MET A 1 24.56 38.66 16.65
CA MET A 1 24.51 37.21 16.33
C MET A 1 23.28 36.56 16.98
N LYS A 2 22.04 36.96 16.65
CA LYS A 2 20.80 36.40 17.27
C LYS A 2 19.72 36.02 16.24
N LYS A 3 19.88 36.47 14.99
CA LYS A 3 18.94 36.24 13.88
C LYS A 3 19.15 34.92 13.13
N ALA A 4 20.33 34.31 13.30
CA ALA A 4 20.69 33.05 12.65
C ALA A 4 20.11 31.80 13.33
N LEU A 5 19.64 31.93 14.59
CA LEU A 5 19.09 30.81 15.36
C LEU A 5 17.57 30.62 15.13
N MET A 6 16.87 31.65 14.64
CA MET A 6 15.42 31.60 14.49
C MET A 6 14.94 31.09 13.12
N MET A 7 15.79 31.06 12.09
CA MET A 7 15.38 30.60 10.75
C MET A 7 15.63 29.11 10.48
N THR A 8 16.41 28.43 11.31
CA THR A 8 16.77 27.02 11.09
C THR A 8 15.81 26.01 11.70
N SER A 9 14.85 26.45 12.53
CA SER A 9 13.90 25.56 13.23
C SER A 9 12.73 25.06 12.35
N ALA A 10 12.48 25.69 11.19
CA ALA A 10 11.36 25.33 10.32
C ALA A 10 11.67 24.18 9.34
N ALA A 11 12.94 23.80 9.17
CA ALA A 11 13.35 22.83 8.15
C ALA A 11 13.34 21.36 8.61
N LEU A 12 13.17 21.09 9.91
CA LEU A 12 13.33 19.74 10.48
C LEU A 12 12.05 18.89 10.52
N LEU A 13 10.88 19.43 10.17
CA LEU A 13 9.61 18.72 10.34
C LEU A 13 9.01 18.09 9.07
N VAL A 14 9.66 18.20 7.90
CA VAL A 14 8.99 17.87 6.61
C VAL A 14 9.39 16.50 6.02
N PHE A 15 10.38 15.78 6.56
CA PHE A 15 10.90 14.55 5.93
C PHE A 15 10.49 13.22 6.60
N GLY A 16 9.54 13.22 7.53
CA GLY A 16 9.24 12.07 8.37
C GLY A 16 8.19 11.06 7.85
N LEU A 17 7.57 11.25 6.69
CA LEU A 17 6.49 10.37 6.21
C LEU A 17 6.89 9.60 4.95
N ALA A 18 8.05 8.93 4.97
CA ALA A 18 8.21 7.74 4.14
C ALA A 18 7.44 6.60 4.83
N GLY A 19 6.12 6.58 4.65
CA GLY A 19 5.32 5.42 5.02
C GLY A 19 5.79 4.27 4.15
N CYS A 20 6.53 3.32 4.72
CA CYS A 20 6.81 2.05 4.07
C CYS A 20 5.48 1.29 3.97
N ALA A 21 4.69 1.61 2.96
CA ALA A 21 3.56 0.78 2.58
C ALA A 21 4.14 -0.61 2.37
N SER A 22 3.67 -1.56 3.16
CA SER A 22 4.13 -2.93 3.01
C SER A 22 3.50 -3.48 1.74
N ASP A 23 4.30 -3.83 0.76
CA ASP A 23 3.81 -4.50 -0.44
C ASP A 23 3.22 -5.87 -0.04
N TYR A 24 2.10 -6.24 -0.64
CA TYR A 24 1.58 -7.59 -0.57
C TYR A 24 1.59 -8.21 -1.96
N VAL A 25 1.66 -9.54 -2.00
CA VAL A 25 1.57 -10.34 -3.22
C VAL A 25 0.34 -11.20 -3.11
N ILE A 26 -0.57 -11.06 -4.06
CA ILE A 26 -1.69 -11.97 -4.26
C ILE A 26 -1.24 -13.01 -5.28
N SER A 27 -1.14 -14.27 -4.86
CA SER A 27 -1.00 -15.40 -5.76
C SER A 27 -2.37 -15.93 -6.14
N THR A 28 -2.67 -15.97 -7.43
CA THR A 28 -3.92 -16.47 -7.98
C THR A 28 -3.80 -17.94 -8.35
N LYS A 29 -4.95 -18.64 -8.42
CA LYS A 29 -5.01 -20.07 -8.76
C LYS A 29 -4.51 -20.39 -10.18
N ASP A 30 -4.51 -19.41 -11.08
CA ASP A 30 -3.96 -19.54 -12.43
C ASP A 30 -2.42 -19.38 -12.48
N GLY A 31 -1.77 -19.13 -11.34
CA GLY A 31 -0.32 -18.95 -11.23
C GLY A 31 0.15 -17.50 -11.41
N SER A 32 -0.77 -16.54 -11.61
CA SER A 32 -0.41 -15.13 -11.65
C SER A 32 -0.03 -14.62 -10.25
N MET A 33 0.85 -13.62 -10.23
CA MET A 33 1.23 -12.90 -9.02
C MET A 33 0.92 -11.43 -9.22
N ILE A 34 0.10 -10.87 -8.34
CA ILE A 34 -0.32 -9.48 -8.38
C ILE A 34 0.34 -8.76 -7.20
N LEU A 35 1.16 -7.76 -7.49
CA LEU A 35 1.71 -6.90 -6.46
C LEU A 35 0.68 -5.84 -6.07
N THR A 36 0.53 -5.61 -4.78
CA THR A 36 -0.44 -4.68 -4.24
C THR A 36 0.22 -3.71 -3.28
N ASP A 37 -0.20 -2.46 -3.37
CA ASP A 37 0.17 -1.42 -2.41
C ASP A 37 -0.73 -1.56 -1.17
N GLY A 38 -0.14 -2.05 -0.08
CA GLY A 38 -0.88 -2.34 1.14
C GLY A 38 -1.68 -3.64 1.11
N LYS A 39 -2.39 -3.89 2.20
CA LYS A 39 -3.07 -5.17 2.45
C LYS A 39 -4.39 -5.22 1.67
N PRO A 40 -4.64 -6.28 0.87
CA PRO A 40 -5.94 -6.47 0.24
C PRO A 40 -7.03 -6.75 1.28
N GLU A 41 -8.23 -6.23 1.04
CA GLU A 41 -9.38 -6.32 1.95
C GLU A 41 -10.59 -6.94 1.27
N LEU A 42 -11.35 -7.74 2.01
CA LEU A 42 -12.60 -8.30 1.50
C LEU A 42 -13.70 -7.24 1.55
N ASP A 43 -14.19 -6.82 0.39
CA ASP A 43 -15.35 -5.95 0.28
C ASP A 43 -16.60 -6.75 0.64
N LYS A 44 -17.22 -6.37 1.77
CA LYS A 44 -18.41 -7.05 2.31
C LYS A 44 -19.66 -6.82 1.47
N SER A 45 -19.68 -5.81 0.61
CA SER A 45 -20.83 -5.48 -0.23
C SER A 45 -20.85 -6.32 -1.51
N THR A 46 -19.68 -6.55 -2.12
CA THR A 46 -19.53 -7.31 -3.36
C THR A 46 -19.09 -8.75 -3.13
N GLY A 47 -18.48 -9.05 -1.98
CA GLY A 47 -17.83 -10.33 -1.71
C GLY A 47 -16.50 -10.51 -2.45
N LEU A 48 -15.99 -9.46 -3.08
CA LEU A 48 -14.73 -9.48 -3.84
C LEU A 48 -13.58 -8.97 -2.98
N LEU A 49 -12.38 -9.47 -3.26
CA LEU A 49 -11.16 -8.98 -2.63
C LEU A 49 -10.72 -7.71 -3.35
N SER A 50 -10.77 -6.58 -2.64
CA SER A 50 -10.31 -5.28 -3.11
C SER A 50 -8.83 -5.08 -2.80
N TYR A 51 -8.08 -4.52 -3.73
CA TYR A 51 -6.66 -4.23 -3.58
C TYR A 51 -6.24 -3.03 -4.42
N THR A 52 -5.19 -2.35 -3.99
CA THR A 52 -4.56 -1.26 -4.76
C THR A 52 -3.41 -1.83 -5.57
N ASP A 53 -3.38 -1.60 -6.89
CA ASP A 53 -2.25 -2.02 -7.74
C ASP A 53 -1.04 -1.09 -7.57
N GLU A 54 0.11 -1.46 -8.16
CA GLU A 54 1.34 -0.65 -8.13
C GLU A 54 1.19 0.74 -8.77
N GLN A 55 0.15 0.94 -9.56
CA GLN A 55 -0.16 2.22 -10.22
C GLN A 55 -1.08 3.09 -9.34
N GLY A 56 -1.49 2.62 -8.17
CA GLY A 56 -2.40 3.31 -7.26
C GLY A 56 -3.89 3.18 -7.63
N ASN A 57 -4.25 2.26 -8.53
CA ASN A 57 -5.65 2.03 -8.89
C ASN A 57 -6.27 0.98 -7.96
N GLU A 58 -7.50 1.24 -7.53
CA GLU A 58 -8.33 0.24 -6.87
C GLU A 58 -8.81 -0.81 -7.88
N ARG A 59 -8.59 -2.08 -7.54
CA ARG A 59 -8.94 -3.25 -8.34
C ARG A 59 -9.64 -4.25 -7.45
N GLN A 60 -10.45 -5.11 -8.07
CA GLN A 60 -11.15 -6.19 -7.37
C GLN A 60 -10.88 -7.51 -8.06
N ILE A 61 -10.69 -8.55 -7.26
CA ILE A 61 -10.54 -9.93 -7.72
C ILE A 61 -11.50 -10.82 -6.95
N ASN A 62 -12.02 -11.86 -7.62
CA ASN A 62 -12.81 -12.86 -6.92
C ASN A 62 -11.95 -13.58 -5.89
N ASN A 63 -12.38 -13.61 -4.62
CA ASN A 63 -11.68 -14.30 -3.55
C ASN A 63 -11.48 -15.79 -3.85
N ASP A 64 -12.38 -16.41 -4.61
CA ASP A 64 -12.24 -17.80 -5.06
C ASP A 64 -11.09 -18.01 -6.03
N ASN A 65 -10.61 -16.96 -6.71
CA ASN A 65 -9.46 -17.03 -7.60
C ASN A 65 -8.13 -16.79 -6.87
N VAL A 66 -8.19 -16.37 -5.60
CA VAL A 66 -7.00 -16.16 -4.77
C VAL A 66 -6.56 -17.48 -4.17
N SER A 67 -5.29 -17.83 -4.34
CA SER A 67 -4.64 -18.97 -3.71
C SER A 67 -4.03 -18.57 -2.38
N GLN A 68 -3.28 -17.47 -2.35
CA GLN A 68 -2.60 -16.99 -1.16
C GLN A 68 -2.35 -15.49 -1.22
N VAL A 69 -2.39 -14.83 -0.06
CA VAL A 69 -1.89 -13.47 0.11
C VAL A 69 -0.66 -13.53 1.00
N MET A 70 0.45 -12.99 0.52
CA MET A 70 1.74 -12.99 1.18
C MET A 70 2.20 -11.56 1.39
N LYS A 71 2.74 -11.26 2.57
CA LYS A 71 3.42 -9.98 2.81
C LYS A 71 4.84 -10.07 2.25
N ARG A 72 5.26 -9.05 1.52
CA ARG A 72 6.65 -8.92 1.05
C ARG A 72 7.59 -8.49 2.17
#